data_AF-A0A352Z9J4-F1
#
_entry.id   AF-A0A352Z9J4-F1
#
_cell.length_a   1.000
_cell.length_b   1.000
_cell.length_c   1.000
_cell.angle_alpha   90.00
_cell.angle_beta   90.00
_cell.angle_gamma   90.00
#
_symmetry.space_group_name_H-M   'P 1'
#
loop_
_entity.id
_entity.type
_entity.pdbx_description
1 polymer ?
#
loop_
_entity_poly.entity_id
_entity_poly.type
_entity_poly.pdbx_seq_one_letter_code
_entity_poly.pdbx_strand_id
1 'polypeptide(L)' 'MIVKFEEGLKKLEGIVKTLDEGNVPLDEALNLFKEGLSLTKELTKRLDEIEKKIEILIKKENGSIEKKPFLQEDM' A
#
# COMPACT_ATOMS: atom_id res chain seq x y z
N MET A 1 6.43 -9.49 -9.81
CA MET A 1 6.13 -8.29 -8.98
C MET A 1 4.62 -8.17 -8.75
N ILE A 2 3.80 -8.22 -9.81
CA ILE A 2 2.32 -8.25 -9.73
C ILE A 2 1.81 -9.45 -8.92
N VAL A 3 2.31 -10.67 -9.18
CA VAL A 3 1.91 -11.88 -8.45
C VAL A 3 2.03 -11.73 -6.91
N LYS A 4 3.09 -11.06 -6.42
CA LYS A 4 3.29 -10.83 -4.98
C LYS A 4 2.30 -9.82 -4.37
N PHE A 5 1.82 -8.87 -5.17
CA PHE A 5 0.81 -7.90 -4.73
C PHE A 5 -0.56 -8.58 -4.64
N GLU A 6 -0.95 -9.31 -5.68
CA GLU A 6 -2.20 -10.08 -5.73
C GLU A 6 -2.29 -11.11 -4.60
N GLU A 7 -1.18 -11.80 -4.31
CA GLU A 7 -1.09 -12.72 -3.16
C GLU A 7 -1.32 -12.00 -1.82
N GLY A 8 -0.71 -10.83 -1.64
CA GLY A 8 -0.89 -10.03 -0.43
C GLY A 8 -2.32 -9.49 -0.29
N LEU A 9 -2.93 -9.08 -1.40
CA LEU A 9 -4.31 -8.60 -1.43
C LEU A 9 -5.29 -9.73 -1.08
N LYS A 10 -5.14 -10.90 -1.70
CA LYS A 10 -5.95 -12.09 -1.40
C LYS A 10 -5.83 -12.52 0.06
N LYS A 11 -4.63 -12.40 0.64
CA LYS A 11 -4.40 -12.67 2.06
C LYS A 11 -5.13 -11.67 2.95
N LEU A 12 -5.08 -10.38 2.63
CA LEU A 12 -5.80 -9.34 3.35
C LEU A 12 -7.32 -9.56 3.28
N GLU A 13 -7.86 -9.91 2.12
CA GLU A 13 -9.28 -10.26 1.96
C GLU A 13 -9.69 -11.44 2.85
N GLY A 14 -8.85 -12.48 2.94
CA GLY A 14 -9.07 -13.61 3.83
C GLY A 14 -9.09 -13.22 5.31
N ILE A 15 -8.18 -12.33 5.73
CA ILE A 15 -8.14 -11.79 7.10
C ILE A 15 -9.42 -11.01 7.40
N VAL A 16 -9.82 -10.09 6.50
CA VAL A 16 -11.05 -9.29 6.68
C VAL A 16 -12.27 -10.19 6.80
N LYS A 17 -12.39 -11.18 5.91
CA LYS A 17 -13.50 -12.14 5.94
C LYS A 17 -13.55 -12.91 7.27
N THR A 18 -12.40 -13.39 7.74
CA THR A 18 -12.30 -14.14 9.00
C THR A 18 -12.69 -13.28 10.21
N LEU A 19 -12.29 -12.01 10.22
CA LEU A 19 -12.66 -11.07 11.27
C LEU A 19 -14.16 -10.73 11.24
N ASP A 20 -14.74 -10.58 10.05
CA ASP A 20 -16.16 -10.25 9.85
C ASP A 20 -17.09 -11.43 10.23
N GLU A 21 -16.64 -12.67 10.00
CA GLU A 21 -17.35 -13.89 10.43
C GLU A 21 -17.45 -14.03 11.96
N GLY A 22 -16.59 -13.36 12.74
CA GLY A 22 -16.69 -13.23 14.19
C GLY A 22 -16.51 -14.54 15.00
N ASN A 23 -16.16 -15.65 14.34
CA ASN A 23 -16.02 -16.98 14.97
C ASN A 23 -14.59 -17.27 15.45
N VAL A 24 -13.76 -16.25 15.64
CA VAL A 24 -12.37 -16.38 16.11
C VAL A 24 -12.22 -15.88 17.55
N PRO A 25 -11.37 -16.52 18.38
CA PRO A 25 -11.03 -16.02 19.71
C PRO A 25 -10.46 -14.59 19.64
N LEU A 26 -10.69 -13.80 20.69
CA LEU A 26 -10.25 -12.40 20.75
C LEU A 26 -8.74 -12.23 20.51
N ASP A 27 -7.90 -13.08 21.10
CA ASP A 27 -6.45 -13.02 20.92
C ASP A 27 -6.04 -13.28 19.46
N GLU A 28 -6.73 -14.19 18.79
CA GLU A 28 -6.52 -14.49 17.38
C GLU A 28 -7.01 -13.35 16.48
N ALA A 29 -8.18 -12.78 16.79
CA ALA A 29 -8.69 -11.59 16.12
C ALA A 29 -7.71 -10.41 16.21
N LEU A 30 -7.09 -10.19 17.38
CA LEU A 30 -6.09 -9.13 17.56
C LEU A 30 -4.82 -9.39 16.73
N ASN A 31 -4.40 -10.65 16.60
CA ASN A 31 -3.26 -11.01 15.76
C ASN A 31 -3.57 -10.82 14.28
N LEU A 32 -4.72 -11.30 13.82
CA LEU A 32 -5.22 -11.11 12.45
C LEU A 32 -5.36 -9.63 12.10
N PHE A 33 -5.85 -8.81 13.02
CA PHE A 33 -5.95 -7.37 12.83
C PHE A 33 -4.57 -6.70 12.65
N LYS A 34 -3.60 -7.03 13.51
CA LYS A 34 -2.21 -6.52 13.39
C LYS A 34 -1.58 -6.94 12.07
N GLU A 35 -1.80 -8.19 11.67
CA GLU A 35 -1.32 -8.72 10.40
C GLU A 35 -1.94 -7.99 9.21
N GLY A 36 -3.26 -7.77 9.24
CA GLY A 36 -3.98 -6.98 8.24
C GLY A 36 -3.43 -5.57 8.12
N LEU A 37 -3.18 -4.88 9.24
CA LEU A 37 -2.55 -3.54 9.23
C LEU A 37 -1.16 -3.55 8.60
N SER A 38 -0.34 -4.57 8.88
CA SER A 38 0.99 -4.69 8.30
C SER A 38 0.92 -4.93 6.79
N LEU A 39 0.04 -5.83 6.35
CA LEU A 39 -0.18 -6.14 4.94
C LEU A 39 -0.65 -4.91 4.16
N THR A 40 -1.64 -4.18 4.69
CA THR A 40 -2.13 -2.94 4.07
C THR A 40 -1.00 -1.93 3.87
N LYS A 41 -0.16 -1.70 4.90
CA LYS A 41 0.99 -0.78 4.79
C LYS A 41 1.98 -1.22 3.71
N GLU A 42 2.25 -2.51 3.60
CA GLU A 42 3.17 -3.04 2.59
C GLU A 42 2.60 -2.88 1.17
N LEU A 43 1.31 -3.20 0.98
CA LEU A 43 0.64 -3.07 -0.31
C LEU A 43 0.61 -1.61 -0.77
N THR A 44 0.25 -0.67 0.11
CA THR A 44 0.29 0.77 -0.19
C THR A 44 1.68 1.22 -0.59
N LYS A 45 2.71 0.85 0.18
CA LYS A 45 4.10 1.22 -0.13
C LYS A 45 4.53 0.72 -1.52
N ARG A 46 4.13 -0.50 -1.90
CA ARG A 46 4.44 -1.06 -3.23
C ARG A 46 3.78 -0.27 -4.35
N LEU A 47 2.53 0.17 -4.16
CA LEU A 47 1.84 1.02 -5.14
C LEU A 47 2.54 2.38 -5.28
N ASP A 48 2.89 3.03 -4.17
CA ASP A 48 3.62 4.31 -4.17
C ASP A 48 4.97 4.20 -4.91
N GLU A 49 5.69 3.07 -4.73
CA GLU A 49 6.96 2.81 -5.42
C GLU A 49 6.77 2.65 -6.94
N ILE A 50 5.67 2.05 -7.37
CA ILE A 50 5.34 1.89 -8.79
C ILE A 50 4.94 3.25 -9.39
N GLU A 51 4.10 4.01 -8.70
CA GLU A 51 3.66 5.34 -9.13
C GLU A 51 4.86 6.28 -9.32
N LYS A 52 5.77 6.35 -8.34
CA LYS A 52 7.01 7.14 -8.45
C LYS A 52 7.88 6.73 -9.63
N LYS A 53 7.98 5.42 -9.92
CA LYS A 53 8.74 4.94 -11.09
C LYS A 53 8.10 5.38 -12.39
N ILE A 54 6.77 5.30 -12.50
CA ILE A 54 6.02 5.76 -13.67
C ILE A 54 6.21 7.27 -13.86
N GLU A 55 6.09 8.07 -12.80
CA GLU A 55 6.34 9.52 -12.88
C GLU A 55 7.73 9.85 -13.39
N ILE A 56 8.78 9.15 -12.90
CA ILE A 56 10.15 9.37 -13.35
C ILE A 56 10.31 9.01 -14.84
N LEU A 57 9.65 7.95 -15.30
CA LEU A 57 9.68 7.55 -16.72
C LEU A 57 9.02 8.61 -17.61
N ILE A 58 7.84 9.10 -17.24
CA ILE A 58 7.14 10.16 -17.97
C ILE A 58 7.98 11.45 -18.01
N LYS A 59 8.60 11.83 -16.88
CA LYS A 59 9.52 12.98 -16.79
C LYS A 59 10.77 12.84 -17.66
N LYS A 60 11.22 11.62 -17.96
CA LYS A 60 12.35 11.35 -18.84
C LYS A 60 11.96 11.36 -20.32
N GLU A 61 10.76 10.89 -20.65
CA GLU A 61 10.25 10.84 -22.03
C GLU A 61 9.86 12.22 -22.57
N ASN A 62 9.40 13.13 -21.70
CA ASN A 62 8.95 14.47 -22.11
C ASN A 62 10.02 15.58 -21.98
N GLY A 63 11.24 15.26 -21.53
CA GLY A 63 12.35 16.22 -21.36
C GLY A 63 12.05 17.42 -20.42
N SER A 64 10.92 17.42 -19.72
CA SER A 64 10.37 18.60 -19.05
C SER A 64 10.38 18.40 -17.54
N ILE A 65 11.33 19.07 -16.87
CA ILE A 65 11.35 19.16 -15.40
C ILE A 65 10.39 20.28 -14.97
N GLU A 66 9.15 19.96 -14.64
CA GLU A 66 8.36 20.84 -13.78
C GLU A 66 8.56 20.43 -12.33
N LYS A 67 9.57 21.04 -11.69
CA LYS A 67 9.60 21.17 -10.24
C LYS A 67 8.64 22.30 -9.89
N LYS A 68 7.42 21.99 -9.46
CA LYS A 68 6.73 22.94 -8.59
C LYS A 68 7.50 22.95 -7.26
N PRO A 69 7.98 24.12 -6.79
CA PRO A 69 8.57 24.23 -5.48
C PRO A 69 7.62 23.60 -4.48
N PHE A 70 8.16 22.77 -3.58
CA PHE A 70 7.51 22.60 -2.29
C PHE A 70 7.45 24.02 -1.74
N LEU A 71 6.24 24.60 -1.66
CA LEU A 71 6.04 25.82 -0.92
C LEU A 71 6.54 25.51 0.49
N GLN A 72 7.75 25.95 0.79
CA GLN A 72 8.06 26.38 2.13
C GLN A 72 7.13 27.57 2.32
N GLU A 73 5.94 27.31 2.85
CA GLU A 73 5.19 28.39 3.49
C GLU A 73 6.04 28.82 4.66
N ASP A 74 6.58 30.03 4.52
CA ASP A 74 7.30 30.77 5.53
C ASP A 74 6.44 30.91 6.80
N MET A 75 6.82 30.20 7.88
CA MET A 75 6.99 30.79 9.22
C MET A 75 7.69 29.84 10.18
#